data_AF-A0A1Y3EM60-F1
#
_entry.id   AF-A0A1Y3EM60-F1
#
_cell.length_a   1.000
_cell.length_b   1.000
_cell.length_c   1.000
_cell.angle_alpha   90.00
_cell.angle_beta   90.00
_cell.angle_gamma   90.00
#
_symmetry.space_group_name_H-M   'P 1'
#
loop_
_entity.id
_entity.type
_entity.pdbx_description
1 polymer ?
#
loop_
_entity_poly.entity_id
_entity_poly.type
_entity_poly.pdbx_seq_one_letter_code
_entity_poly.pdbx_strand_id
1 'polypeptide(L)'
;MLTVNLSSVNVEQRTVSVIAGGAVIALINAHRAKNIQESVVRYIEGSVLFYCNIICASYHTVMHFYALCKMRRCSESLEMMESTNDVSQFSELLQAFRDRYNCEAEYVVKSPGRINIIGEHIDYSGYPVLPMAVDECIYAAFSVNQNSEEITVCNTDPKYEPFEALYSYFITSCKNLSWKDYFLTGVVAAMDHIEEYQYKASEDAEVKLTFKGFKAMISNKLPERRGFAISTALVCCAAACTMVAVGDGNFRTITKENLAELCSQYENADLVRGPMDNLICFTARQGAFNPLRLDDVTLPPNARFLVFHCGLQSTKNAMFPLFRKRVTECRLATK
;
A
#
# COMPACT_ATOMS: atom_id res chain seq x y z
N MET A 1 16.01 18.72 -14.70
CA MET A 1 15.65 19.24 -13.36
C MET A 1 14.40 20.08 -13.56
N LEU A 2 13.23 19.50 -13.36
CA LEU A 2 11.94 20.21 -13.45
C LEU A 2 11.48 20.42 -12.02
N THR A 3 11.83 21.56 -11.44
CA THR A 3 11.35 21.94 -10.11
C THR A 3 9.92 22.44 -10.27
N VAL A 4 8.93 21.62 -9.94
CA VAL A 4 7.52 22.05 -9.93
C VAL A 4 7.33 22.90 -8.68
N ASN A 5 7.44 24.23 -8.85
CA ASN A 5 7.16 25.15 -7.76
C ASN A 5 5.65 25.32 -7.58
N LEU A 6 5.06 24.58 -6.63
CA LEU A 6 3.63 24.72 -6.29
C LEU A 6 3.32 25.99 -5.46
N SER A 7 4.33 26.76 -5.02
CA SER A 7 4.10 28.00 -4.26
C SER A 7 3.49 29.12 -5.10
N SER A 8 3.49 28.97 -6.44
CA SER A 8 2.86 29.89 -7.38
C SER A 8 1.45 29.47 -7.81
N VAL A 9 0.94 28.32 -7.34
CA VAL A 9 -0.42 27.88 -7.66
C VAL A 9 -1.41 28.74 -6.88
N ASN A 10 -2.08 29.64 -7.61
CA ASN A 10 -3.14 30.46 -7.05
C ASN A 10 -4.33 29.55 -6.66
N VAL A 11 -4.52 29.31 -5.36
CA VAL A 11 -5.56 28.43 -4.79
C VAL A 11 -6.99 28.90 -5.12
N GLU A 12 -7.16 30.10 -5.67
CA GLU A 12 -8.43 30.56 -6.22
C GLU A 12 -8.81 29.88 -7.55
N GLN A 13 -7.83 29.37 -8.30
CA GLN A 13 -8.08 28.60 -9.52
C GLN A 13 -8.36 27.14 -9.18
N ARG A 14 -9.54 26.66 -9.57
CA ARG A 14 -9.98 25.26 -9.38
C ARG A 14 -9.23 24.37 -10.37
N THR A 15 -8.27 23.59 -9.89
CA THR A 15 -7.68 22.52 -10.71
C THR A 15 -8.38 21.22 -10.39
N VAL A 16 -9.08 20.67 -11.39
CA VAL A 16 -9.75 19.36 -11.33
C VAL A 16 -8.95 18.39 -12.18
N SER A 17 -8.41 17.34 -11.54
CA SER A 17 -7.75 16.23 -12.23
C SER A 17 -8.65 14.99 -12.17
N VAL A 18 -8.85 14.31 -13.29
CA VAL A 18 -9.61 13.06 -13.36
C VAL A 18 -8.62 11.90 -13.35
N ILE A 19 -8.74 10.99 -12.37
CA ILE A 19 -7.95 9.76 -12.31
C ILE A 19 -8.60 8.70 -13.21
N ALA A 20 -7.78 7.94 -13.95
CA ALA A 20 -8.21 6.68 -14.52
C ALA A 20 -8.68 5.71 -13.41
N GLY A 21 -9.91 5.20 -13.50
CA GLY A 21 -10.50 4.33 -12.47
C GLY A 21 -11.59 4.99 -11.62
N GLY A 22 -12.12 6.14 -12.05
CA GLY A 22 -13.38 6.69 -11.55
C GLY A 22 -13.25 7.59 -10.32
N ALA A 23 -12.04 7.97 -9.92
CA ALA A 23 -11.84 8.98 -8.88
C ALA A 23 -11.54 10.35 -9.52
N VAL A 24 -12.13 11.42 -8.99
CA VAL A 24 -11.84 12.80 -9.38
C VAL A 24 -11.17 13.49 -8.21
N ILE A 25 -10.01 14.09 -8.44
CA ILE A 25 -9.27 14.85 -7.43
C ILE A 25 -9.50 16.33 -7.68
N ALA A 26 -9.92 17.05 -6.65
CA ALA A 26 -9.95 18.50 -6.64
C ALA A 26 -8.96 19.06 -5.60
N LEU A 27 -8.12 20.00 -6.02
CA LEU A 27 -7.32 20.81 -5.12
C LEU A 27 -8.13 22.02 -4.67
N ILE A 28 -8.30 22.19 -3.36
CA ILE A 28 -9.13 23.25 -2.80
C ILE A 28 -8.50 23.90 -1.58
N ASN A 29 -8.99 25.08 -1.21
CA ASN A 29 -8.64 25.74 0.04
C ASN A 29 -9.27 25.00 1.25
N ALA A 30 -8.48 24.75 2.29
CA ALA A 30 -8.86 24.05 3.52
C ALA A 30 -10.11 24.65 4.18
N HIS A 31 -10.23 25.98 4.22
CA HIS A 31 -11.41 26.65 4.80
C HIS A 31 -12.69 26.41 4.02
N ARG A 32 -12.59 26.10 2.72
CA ARG A 32 -13.73 25.79 1.86
C ARG A 32 -14.03 24.29 1.79
N ALA A 33 -13.12 23.44 2.26
CA ALA A 33 -13.26 21.98 2.14
C ALA A 33 -14.52 21.44 2.80
N LYS A 34 -14.83 21.89 4.02
CA LYS A 34 -16.02 21.45 4.74
C LYS A 34 -17.32 21.87 4.03
N ASN A 35 -17.39 23.12 3.57
CA ASN A 35 -18.55 23.64 2.86
C ASN A 35 -18.73 22.99 1.48
N ILE A 36 -17.64 22.70 0.76
CA ILE A 36 -17.66 22.01 -0.53
C ILE A 36 -18.05 20.55 -0.32
N GLN A 37 -17.54 19.88 0.70
CA GLN A 37 -17.93 18.52 1.06
C GLN A 37 -19.44 18.46 1.31
N GLU A 38 -19.97 19.34 2.16
CA GLU A 38 -21.42 19.42 2.44
C GLU A 38 -22.23 19.79 1.18
N SER A 39 -21.75 20.71 0.35
CA SER A 39 -22.45 21.15 -0.88
C SER A 39 -22.44 20.07 -1.97
N VAL A 40 -21.33 19.36 -2.14
CA VAL A 40 -21.22 18.25 -3.09
C VAL A 40 -22.05 17.07 -2.61
N VAL A 41 -22.03 16.75 -1.32
CA VAL A 41 -22.93 15.74 -0.74
C VAL A 41 -24.39 16.12 -0.99
N ARG A 42 -24.82 17.36 -0.72
CA ARG A 42 -26.20 17.81 -1.01
C ARG A 42 -26.55 17.80 -2.50
N TYR A 43 -25.62 18.21 -3.37
CA TYR A 43 -25.82 18.18 -4.82
C TYR A 43 -25.99 16.73 -5.32
N ILE A 44 -25.19 15.82 -4.78
CA ILE A 44 -25.23 14.39 -5.09
C ILE A 44 -26.49 13.72 -4.49
N GLU A 45 -26.88 14.04 -3.26
CA GLU A 45 -28.10 13.53 -2.61
C GLU A 45 -29.39 14.04 -3.28
N GLY A 46 -29.37 15.25 -3.85
CA GLY A 46 -30.46 15.80 -4.65
C GLY A 46 -30.46 15.34 -6.11
N SER A 47 -29.40 14.65 -6.56
CA SER A 47 -29.27 14.08 -7.90
C SER A 47 -29.55 12.58 -7.83
N VAL A 48 -30.14 11.97 -8.86
CA VAL A 48 -30.46 10.52 -8.89
C VAL A 48 -29.20 9.63 -9.01
N LEU A 49 -28.01 10.11 -8.61
CA LEU A 49 -26.71 9.50 -8.88
C LEU A 49 -25.77 9.51 -7.65
N PHE A 50 -25.72 8.35 -6.99
CA PHE A 50 -24.61 7.70 -6.27
C PHE A 50 -23.99 8.27 -4.97
N TYR A 51 -23.87 7.37 -3.98
CA TYR A 51 -23.06 7.48 -2.76
C TYR A 51 -21.59 7.87 -3.04
N CYS A 52 -21.11 8.97 -2.45
CA CYS A 52 -19.72 9.44 -2.60
C CYS A 52 -19.02 9.43 -1.22
N ASN A 53 -17.99 8.60 -1.05
CA ASN A 53 -17.07 8.76 0.10
C ASN A 53 -16.03 9.81 -0.28
N ILE A 54 -15.99 10.90 0.48
CA ILE A 54 -15.01 11.98 0.35
C ILE A 54 -13.86 11.66 1.30
N ILE A 55 -12.70 11.35 0.75
CA ILE A 55 -11.46 11.20 1.52
C ILE A 55 -10.74 12.54 1.52
N CYS A 56 -10.51 13.08 2.71
CA CYS A 56 -9.56 14.17 2.90
C CYS A 56 -8.22 13.52 3.22
N ALA A 57 -7.29 13.51 2.26
CA ALA A 57 -5.94 13.06 2.54
C ALA A 57 -5.27 14.07 3.50
N SER A 58 -4.96 13.62 4.71
CA SER A 58 -4.30 14.43 5.75
C SER A 58 -2.79 14.21 5.69
N TYR A 59 -2.04 15.12 6.31
CA TYR A 59 -0.58 15.17 6.35
C TYR A 59 0.11 14.02 7.14
N HIS A 60 -0.53 12.86 7.35
CA HIS A 60 -0.11 11.87 8.37
C HIS A 60 0.21 10.46 7.86
N THR A 61 0.30 10.24 6.54
CA THR A 61 0.58 8.89 6.04
C THR A 61 2.08 8.61 5.91
N VAL A 62 2.65 7.96 6.93
CA VAL A 62 3.95 7.26 6.85
C VAL A 62 3.68 5.76 6.91
N MET A 63 4.34 4.97 6.03
CA MET A 63 4.41 3.52 6.22
C MET A 63 5.32 3.24 7.42
N HIS A 64 4.73 3.34 8.60
CA HIS A 64 5.32 2.82 9.82
C HIS A 64 5.20 1.30 9.78
N PHE A 65 6.35 0.65 9.71
CA PHE A 65 6.48 -0.71 10.20
C PHE A 65 6.30 -0.65 11.69
N TYR A 66 5.04 -0.71 12.11
CA TYR A 66 4.74 -0.98 13.48
C TYR A 66 5.09 -2.45 13.73
N ALA A 67 6.37 -2.72 13.99
CA ALA A 67 6.72 -3.78 14.94
C ALA A 67 6.22 -3.35 16.33
N LEU A 68 4.91 -3.07 16.44
CA LEU A 68 4.21 -2.56 17.61
C LEU A 68 4.28 -3.65 18.66
N CYS A 69 5.37 -3.61 19.40
CA CYS A 69 5.73 -4.52 20.46
C CYS A 69 5.79 -5.97 19.97
N LYS A 70 6.89 -6.66 20.26
CA LYS A 70 6.73 -8.03 20.72
C LYS A 70 5.65 -7.94 21.82
N MET A 71 4.41 -8.34 21.54
CA MET A 71 3.23 -8.20 22.42
C MET A 71 3.36 -9.15 23.63
N ARG A 72 4.50 -9.10 24.32
CA ARG A 72 4.75 -9.78 25.58
C ARG A 72 4.35 -8.82 26.69
N ARG A 73 3.41 -9.26 27.53
CA ARG A 73 3.36 -8.82 28.92
C ARG A 73 4.71 -9.12 29.57
N CYS A 74 5.62 -8.16 29.57
CA CYS A 74 6.72 -8.10 30.52
C CYS A 74 6.47 -6.88 31.39
N SER A 75 5.95 -7.14 32.59
CA SER A 75 6.19 -6.28 33.74
C SER A 75 7.69 -6.02 33.83
N GLU A 76 8.05 -4.76 34.04
CA GLU A 76 9.39 -4.24 34.31
C GLU A 76 10.21 -3.81 33.07
N SER A 77 10.41 -2.49 33.01
CA SER A 77 11.38 -1.68 32.26
C SER A 77 10.85 -0.92 31.02
N LEU A 78 10.28 0.25 31.33
CA LEU A 78 9.98 1.34 30.40
C LEU A 78 11.27 2.12 30.11
N GLU A 79 11.81 1.99 28.89
CA GLU A 79 12.70 3.01 28.32
C GLU A 79 12.14 3.52 26.98
N MET A 80 11.54 4.71 27.08
CA MET A 80 11.41 5.80 26.10
C MET A 80 11.53 5.44 24.60
N MET A 81 10.40 5.15 23.96
CA MET A 81 10.16 5.46 22.54
C MET A 81 8.78 6.13 22.40
N GLU A 82 8.71 7.13 21.53
CA GLU A 82 7.70 8.18 21.48
C GLU A 82 6.24 7.70 21.55
N SER A 83 5.49 8.39 22.40
CA SER A 83 4.09 8.21 22.74
C SER A 83 3.13 8.65 21.63
N THR A 84 2.42 7.74 20.95
CA THR A 84 1.09 8.02 20.33
C THR A 84 0.27 6.79 19.87
N ASN A 85 0.72 5.54 19.97
CA ASN A 85 -0.06 4.43 19.38
C ASN A 85 -1.07 3.81 20.36
N ASP A 86 -2.31 4.27 20.31
CA ASP A 86 -3.42 3.61 20.98
C ASP A 86 -3.74 2.27 20.29
N VAL A 87 -3.41 1.15 20.96
CA VAL A 87 -3.70 -0.22 20.49
C VAL A 87 -5.20 -0.44 20.29
N SER A 88 -6.06 0.38 20.91
CA SER A 88 -7.52 0.32 20.75
C SER A 88 -7.96 0.42 19.29
N GLN A 89 -7.21 1.14 18.45
CA GLN A 89 -7.53 1.33 17.04
C GLN A 89 -7.48 0.02 16.23
N PHE A 90 -6.78 -1.01 16.74
CA PHE A 90 -6.67 -2.33 16.12
C PHE A 90 -7.48 -3.41 16.85
N SER A 91 -8.30 -3.04 17.84
CA SER A 91 -9.04 -3.98 18.69
C SER A 91 -9.85 -5.01 17.89
N GLU A 92 -10.62 -4.56 16.88
CA GLU A 92 -11.40 -5.44 16.00
C GLU A 92 -10.50 -6.44 15.24
N LEU A 93 -9.39 -5.97 14.67
CA LEU A 93 -8.47 -6.80 13.89
C LEU A 93 -7.76 -7.83 14.78
N LEU A 94 -7.29 -7.41 15.95
CA LEU A 94 -6.62 -8.27 16.92
C LEU A 94 -7.59 -9.30 17.51
N GLN A 95 -8.83 -8.91 17.76
CA GLN A 95 -9.87 -9.83 18.21
C GLN A 95 -10.19 -10.86 17.13
N ALA A 96 -10.39 -10.44 15.88
CA ALA A 96 -10.60 -11.35 14.75
C ALA A 96 -9.43 -12.34 14.56
N PHE A 97 -8.19 -11.86 14.74
CA PHE A 97 -7.01 -12.73 14.72
C PHE A 97 -7.06 -13.78 15.83
N ARG A 98 -7.31 -13.36 17.08
CA ARG A 98 -7.40 -14.24 18.25
C ARG A 98 -8.48 -15.30 18.05
N ASP A 99 -9.66 -14.89 17.62
CA ASP A 99 -10.80 -15.80 17.42
C ASP A 99 -10.51 -16.81 16.30
N ARG A 100 -9.80 -16.41 15.25
CA ARG A 100 -9.46 -17.29 14.13
C ARG A 100 -8.34 -18.28 14.44
N TYR A 101 -7.29 -17.84 15.13
CA TYR A 101 -6.05 -18.60 15.28
C TYR A 101 -5.79 -19.14 16.68
N ASN A 102 -6.63 -18.78 17.66
CA ASN A 102 -6.52 -19.15 19.06
C ASN A 102 -5.16 -18.79 19.68
N CYS A 103 -4.57 -17.67 19.23
CA CYS A 103 -3.33 -17.11 19.75
C CYS A 103 -3.33 -15.57 19.56
N GLU A 104 -2.45 -14.88 20.28
CA GLU A 104 -2.26 -13.44 20.10
C GLU A 104 -1.44 -13.14 18.84
N ALA A 105 -1.76 -12.04 18.16
CA ALA A 105 -0.89 -11.51 17.12
C ALA A 105 0.38 -10.93 17.75
N GLU A 106 1.52 -11.15 17.10
CA GLU A 106 2.82 -10.63 17.55
C GLU A 106 3.15 -9.28 16.92
N TYR A 107 2.58 -8.99 15.75
CA TYR A 107 2.92 -7.81 14.95
C TYR A 107 1.67 -7.27 14.23
N VAL A 108 1.69 -5.97 13.91
CA VAL A 108 0.70 -5.33 13.04
C VAL A 108 1.41 -4.52 11.96
N VAL A 109 1.32 -4.96 10.71
CA VAL A 109 1.83 -4.21 9.56
C VAL A 109 0.69 -3.39 8.96
N LYS A 110 1.01 -2.19 8.48
CA LYS A 110 0.10 -1.38 7.66
C LYS A 110 0.76 -1.00 6.34
N SER A 111 -0.04 -0.97 5.28
CA SER A 111 0.36 -0.52 3.95
C SER A 111 -0.71 0.43 3.41
N PRO A 112 -0.38 1.70 3.17
CA PRO A 112 -1.37 2.68 2.73
C PRO A 112 -1.80 2.42 1.29
N GLY A 113 -3.00 2.87 0.94
CA GLY A 113 -3.31 3.10 -0.46
C GLY A 113 -2.68 4.39 -0.97
N ARG A 114 -2.96 4.74 -2.22
CA ARG A 114 -2.44 5.98 -2.81
C ARG A 114 -3.37 6.60 -3.83
N ILE A 115 -3.38 7.92 -3.92
CA ILE A 115 -3.90 8.64 -5.08
C ILE A 115 -2.76 9.14 -5.94
N ASN A 116 -3.01 9.24 -7.24
CA ASN A 116 -2.08 9.90 -8.15
C ASN A 116 -2.58 11.32 -8.42
N ILE A 117 -1.83 12.34 -8.05
CA ILE A 117 -2.23 13.74 -8.21
C ILE A 117 -2.12 14.15 -9.69
N ILE A 118 -1.01 13.77 -10.33
CA ILE A 118 -0.74 14.01 -11.75
C ILE A 118 0.32 13.02 -12.27
N GLY A 119 0.23 12.70 -13.56
CA GLY A 119 1.13 11.74 -14.21
C GLY A 119 0.47 10.37 -14.41
N GLU A 120 -0.76 10.34 -14.91
CA GLU A 120 -1.43 9.10 -15.27
C GLU A 120 -0.80 8.48 -16.52
N HIS A 121 -0.61 7.15 -16.52
CA HIS A 121 -0.19 6.39 -17.71
C HIS A 121 1.18 6.75 -18.30
N ILE A 122 2.08 7.33 -17.49
CA ILE A 122 3.44 7.71 -17.93
C ILE A 122 4.55 7.05 -17.10
N ASP A 123 4.21 6.40 -15.98
CA ASP A 123 5.14 5.71 -15.09
C ASP A 123 5.80 4.51 -15.79
N TYR A 124 5.03 3.70 -16.52
CA TYR A 124 5.56 2.60 -17.33
C TYR A 124 6.35 3.05 -18.57
N SER A 125 6.34 4.36 -18.87
CA SER A 125 7.17 4.98 -19.89
C SER A 125 8.41 5.67 -19.32
N GLY A 126 8.66 5.53 -18.01
CA GLY A 126 9.85 6.07 -17.34
C GLY A 126 9.78 7.56 -17.01
N TYR A 127 8.60 8.19 -17.11
CA TYR A 127 8.43 9.59 -16.74
C TYR A 127 8.10 9.75 -15.24
N PRO A 128 8.49 10.89 -14.62
CA PRO A 128 8.11 11.20 -13.25
C PRO A 128 6.60 11.34 -13.08
N VAL A 129 6.12 10.94 -11.91
CA VAL A 129 4.71 10.99 -11.49
C VAL A 129 4.62 11.61 -10.10
N LEU A 130 3.44 12.11 -9.71
CA LEU A 130 3.23 12.75 -8.41
C LEU A 130 2.12 12.07 -7.62
N PRO A 131 2.39 10.88 -7.03
CA PRO A 131 1.44 10.22 -6.15
C PRO A 131 1.51 10.75 -4.72
N MET A 132 0.49 10.43 -3.94
CA MET A 132 0.42 10.67 -2.50
C MET A 132 -0.28 9.49 -1.83
N ALA A 133 0.30 8.96 -0.75
CA ALA A 133 -0.35 7.95 0.07
C ALA A 133 -1.60 8.53 0.77
N VAL A 134 -2.58 7.69 1.04
CA VAL A 134 -3.79 8.08 1.80
C VAL A 134 -3.78 7.44 3.18
N ASP A 135 -4.51 8.04 4.11
CA ASP A 135 -4.54 7.59 5.51
C ASP A 135 -5.16 6.18 5.64
N GLU A 136 -6.10 5.83 4.76
CA GLU A 136 -6.66 4.48 4.70
C GLU A 136 -5.61 3.45 4.24
N CYS A 137 -5.54 2.34 4.98
CA CYS A 137 -4.54 1.31 4.77
C CYS A 137 -5.17 -0.09 4.66
N ILE A 138 -4.37 -1.01 4.14
CA ILE A 138 -4.48 -2.43 4.46
C ILE A 138 -3.66 -2.70 5.72
N TYR A 139 -4.24 -3.44 6.65
CA TYR A 139 -3.62 -3.85 7.89
C TYR A 139 -3.48 -5.38 7.92
N ALA A 140 -2.39 -5.86 8.49
CA ALA A 140 -2.17 -7.28 8.75
C ALA A 140 -1.73 -7.47 10.21
N ALA A 141 -2.58 -8.13 11.01
CA ALA A 141 -2.16 -8.67 12.31
C ALA A 141 -1.63 -10.08 12.10
N PHE A 142 -0.42 -10.39 12.57
CA PHE A 142 0.18 -11.69 12.29
C PHE A 142 1.10 -12.19 13.40
N SER A 143 1.33 -13.52 13.42
CA SER A 143 2.24 -14.21 14.33
C SER A 143 3.15 -15.17 13.56
N VAL A 144 4.42 -15.25 13.93
CA VAL A 144 5.42 -16.05 13.21
C VAL A 144 5.43 -17.47 13.77
N ASN A 145 5.32 -18.46 12.89
CA ASN A 145 5.50 -19.86 13.25
C ASN A 145 6.98 -20.24 13.16
N GLN A 146 7.61 -20.47 14.32
CA GLN A 146 9.03 -20.82 14.39
C GLN A 146 9.35 -22.22 13.86
N ASN A 147 8.34 -23.08 13.70
CA ASN A 147 8.51 -24.51 13.40
C ASN A 147 7.88 -24.92 12.06
N SER A 148 7.43 -23.98 11.23
CA SER A 148 6.79 -24.26 9.95
C SER A 148 7.14 -23.19 8.93
N GLU A 149 7.15 -23.58 7.65
CA GLU A 149 7.24 -22.69 6.48
C GLU A 149 5.87 -22.48 5.82
N GLU A 150 4.79 -22.88 6.49
CA GLU A 150 3.44 -22.66 6.02
C GLU A 150 2.93 -21.28 6.41
N ILE A 151 2.33 -20.58 5.45
CA ILE A 151 1.56 -19.37 5.70
C ILE A 151 0.06 -19.69 5.69
N THR A 152 -0.66 -19.17 6.68
CA THR A 152 -2.12 -19.25 6.76
C THR A 152 -2.68 -17.85 6.80
N VAL A 153 -3.47 -17.46 5.80
CA VAL A 153 -3.94 -16.09 5.66
C VAL A 153 -5.47 -16.06 5.63
N CYS A 154 -6.05 -15.20 6.44
CA CYS A 154 -7.49 -14.95 6.53
C CYS A 154 -7.78 -13.46 6.36
N ASN A 155 -9.03 -13.14 6.07
CA ASN A 155 -9.48 -11.77 5.94
C ASN A 155 -10.64 -11.51 6.91
N THR A 156 -10.75 -10.28 7.42
CA THR A 156 -11.88 -9.86 8.25
C THR A 156 -13.18 -9.77 7.43
N ASP A 157 -13.07 -9.57 6.11
CA ASP A 157 -14.21 -9.62 5.19
C ASP A 157 -14.37 -11.05 4.63
N PRO A 158 -15.50 -11.73 4.92
CA PRO A 158 -15.73 -13.12 4.54
C PRO A 158 -15.79 -13.36 3.03
N LYS A 159 -15.93 -12.33 2.19
CA LYS A 159 -15.89 -12.52 0.73
C LYS A 159 -14.53 -12.95 0.20
N TYR A 160 -13.48 -12.74 0.99
CA TYR A 160 -12.12 -13.14 0.66
C TYR A 160 -11.82 -14.47 1.33
N GLU A 161 -12.02 -15.56 0.58
CA GLU A 161 -11.82 -16.93 1.06
C GLU A 161 -10.41 -17.14 1.63
N PRO A 162 -10.27 -17.76 2.81
CA PRO A 162 -8.99 -18.01 3.44
C PRO A 162 -8.13 -18.96 2.58
N PHE A 163 -6.81 -18.88 2.76
CA PHE A 163 -5.89 -19.78 2.07
C PHE A 163 -4.69 -20.14 2.94
N GLU A 164 -4.11 -21.29 2.60
CA GLU A 164 -2.86 -21.81 3.14
C GLU A 164 -1.90 -22.03 1.97
N ALA A 165 -0.62 -21.77 2.21
CA ALA A 165 0.41 -22.02 1.21
C ALA A 165 1.72 -22.42 1.89
N LEU A 166 2.36 -23.45 1.36
CA LEU A 166 3.71 -23.86 1.74
C LEU A 166 4.72 -23.17 0.82
N TYR A 167 5.84 -22.73 1.39
CA TYR A 167 6.94 -22.08 0.67
C TYR A 167 7.31 -22.76 -0.65
N SER A 168 7.48 -24.08 -0.63
CA SER A 168 7.84 -24.89 -1.80
C SER A 168 6.80 -24.91 -2.93
N TYR A 169 5.60 -24.38 -2.71
CA TYR A 169 4.49 -24.38 -3.66
C TYR A 169 3.83 -23.01 -3.86
N PHE A 170 4.56 -21.92 -3.63
CA PHE A 170 4.07 -20.58 -3.98
C PHE A 170 3.91 -20.44 -5.50
N ILE A 171 2.69 -20.66 -5.99
CA ILE A 171 2.31 -20.49 -7.39
C ILE A 171 1.36 -19.30 -7.49
N THR A 172 1.78 -18.25 -8.19
CA THR A 172 0.91 -17.12 -8.55
C THR A 172 0.23 -17.39 -9.89
N SER A 173 -1.08 -17.14 -9.98
CA SER A 173 -1.83 -17.31 -11.24
C SER A 173 -1.68 -16.12 -12.19
N CYS A 174 -1.16 -16.33 -13.40
CA CYS A 174 -1.04 -15.27 -14.41
C CYS A 174 -2.33 -14.92 -15.16
N LYS A 175 -3.43 -15.68 -14.98
CA LYS A 175 -4.64 -15.56 -15.82
C LYS A 175 -5.89 -15.13 -15.06
N ASN A 176 -6.07 -15.59 -13.83
CA ASN A 176 -7.23 -15.30 -12.99
C ASN A 176 -6.78 -14.91 -11.58
N LEU A 177 -6.16 -13.73 -11.47
CA LEU A 177 -5.67 -13.21 -10.20
C LEU A 177 -6.82 -13.09 -9.20
N SER A 178 -6.70 -13.83 -8.12
CA SER A 178 -7.50 -13.70 -6.91
C SER A 178 -6.73 -12.92 -5.84
N TRP A 179 -7.38 -12.59 -4.72
CA TRP A 179 -6.73 -11.82 -3.66
C TRP A 179 -5.51 -12.56 -3.07
N LYS A 180 -5.53 -13.89 -3.04
CA LYS A 180 -4.40 -14.72 -2.61
C LYS A 180 -3.17 -14.50 -3.48
N ASP A 181 -3.36 -14.32 -4.79
CA ASP A 181 -2.26 -14.19 -5.74
C ASP A 181 -1.50 -12.88 -5.48
N TYR A 182 -2.22 -11.78 -5.20
CA TYR A 182 -1.59 -10.51 -4.80
C TYR A 182 -0.83 -10.63 -3.47
N PHE A 183 -1.38 -11.36 -2.50
CA PHE A 183 -0.67 -11.59 -1.24
C PHE A 183 0.63 -12.39 -1.48
N LEU A 184 0.52 -13.50 -2.22
CA LEU A 184 1.67 -14.35 -2.57
C LEU A 184 2.71 -13.61 -3.42
N THR A 185 2.31 -12.72 -4.32
CA THR A 185 3.23 -11.85 -5.07
C THR A 185 4.15 -11.06 -4.12
N GLY A 186 3.62 -10.49 -3.04
CA GLY A 186 4.43 -9.78 -2.05
C GLY A 186 5.35 -10.70 -1.25
N VAL A 187 4.86 -11.89 -0.88
CA VAL A 187 5.68 -12.90 -0.19
C VAL A 187 6.85 -13.34 -1.07
N VAL A 188 6.58 -13.70 -2.33
CA VAL A 188 7.60 -14.15 -3.29
C VAL A 188 8.61 -13.04 -3.59
N ALA A 189 8.16 -11.78 -3.74
CA ALA A 189 9.08 -10.66 -3.95
C ALA A 189 10.06 -10.47 -2.78
N ALA A 190 9.61 -10.68 -1.54
CA ALA A 190 10.49 -10.65 -0.37
C ALA A 190 11.39 -11.90 -0.28
N MET A 191 10.89 -13.07 -0.68
CA MET A 191 11.69 -14.31 -0.75
C MET A 191 12.87 -14.19 -1.70
N ASP A 192 12.68 -13.58 -2.87
CA ASP A 192 13.75 -13.38 -3.86
C ASP A 192 14.95 -12.63 -3.24
N HIS A 193 14.68 -11.57 -2.48
CA HIS A 193 15.70 -10.88 -1.71
C HIS A 193 16.36 -11.77 -0.65
N ILE A 194 15.58 -12.58 0.07
CA ILE A 194 16.11 -13.46 1.11
C ILE A 194 17.07 -14.49 0.51
N GLU A 195 16.71 -15.11 -0.60
CA GLU A 195 17.54 -16.08 -1.32
C GLU A 195 18.81 -15.42 -1.86
N GLU A 196 18.68 -14.24 -2.49
CA GLU A 196 19.84 -13.48 -3.00
C GLU A 196 20.79 -13.06 -1.87
N TYR A 197 20.24 -12.58 -0.75
CA TYR A 197 21.03 -12.17 0.42
C TYR A 197 21.75 -13.36 1.04
N GLN A 198 21.05 -14.48 1.26
CA GLN A 198 21.65 -15.70 1.82
C GLN A 198 22.75 -16.27 0.92
N TYR A 199 22.56 -16.24 -0.40
CA TYR A 199 23.57 -16.69 -1.36
C TYR A 199 24.86 -15.85 -1.29
N LYS A 200 24.75 -14.55 -1.03
CA LYS A 200 25.88 -13.62 -0.94
C LYS A 200 26.48 -13.50 0.46
N ALA A 201 25.72 -13.82 1.50
CA ALA A 201 26.11 -13.69 2.89
C ALA A 201 27.20 -14.71 3.26
N SER A 202 28.22 -14.26 4.01
CA SER A 202 29.18 -15.17 4.65
C SER A 202 28.53 -15.91 5.82
N GLU A 203 29.14 -17.02 6.26
CA GLU A 203 28.67 -17.77 7.45
C GLU A 203 28.61 -16.90 8.72
N ASP A 204 29.42 -15.83 8.76
CA ASP A 204 29.54 -14.84 9.84
C ASP A 204 28.64 -13.61 9.66
N ALA A 205 27.72 -13.61 8.69
CA ALA A 205 26.81 -12.49 8.50
C ALA A 205 26.01 -12.20 9.78
N GLU A 206 25.99 -10.92 10.16
CA GLU A 206 25.32 -10.45 11.39
C GLU A 206 23.81 -10.73 11.39
N VAL A 207 23.21 -10.74 10.19
CA VAL A 207 21.79 -11.05 9.98
C VAL A 207 21.71 -12.36 9.20
N LYS A 208 21.05 -13.36 9.79
CA LYS A 208 20.68 -14.60 9.09
C LYS A 208 19.19 -14.56 8.82
N LEU A 209 18.84 -14.34 7.57
CA LEU A 209 17.46 -14.47 7.12
C LEU A 209 17.14 -15.95 7.02
N THR A 210 15.99 -16.38 7.49
CA THR A 210 15.48 -17.75 7.28
C THR A 210 13.98 -17.64 7.20
N PHE A 211 13.40 -18.22 6.15
CA PHE A 211 11.95 -18.14 6.01
C PHE A 211 11.27 -18.86 7.15
N LYS A 212 10.23 -18.21 7.68
CA LYS A 212 9.35 -18.75 8.71
C LYS A 212 7.94 -18.47 8.26
N GLY A 213 7.13 -19.51 8.26
CA GLY A 213 5.70 -19.44 8.05
C GLY A 213 5.05 -18.53 9.08
N PHE A 214 3.85 -18.03 8.79
CA PHE A 214 3.13 -17.14 9.68
C PHE A 214 1.64 -17.22 9.46
N LYS A 215 0.88 -16.90 10.51
CA LYS A 215 -0.58 -16.73 10.44
C LYS A 215 -0.88 -15.25 10.33
N ALA A 216 -1.71 -14.83 9.38
CA ALA A 216 -2.04 -13.42 9.17
C ALA A 216 -3.54 -13.18 9.01
N MET A 217 -4.08 -12.22 9.75
CA MET A 217 -5.43 -11.67 9.56
C MET A 217 -5.34 -10.33 8.85
N ILE A 218 -6.00 -10.20 7.71
CA ILE A 218 -5.98 -9.00 6.87
C ILE A 218 -7.26 -8.19 7.06
N SER A 219 -7.13 -6.89 7.28
CA SER A 219 -8.24 -5.94 7.28
C SER A 219 -7.99 -4.85 6.25
N ASN A 220 -8.92 -4.68 5.32
CA ASN A 220 -8.90 -3.58 4.36
C ASN A 220 -9.76 -2.41 4.88
N LYS A 221 -9.14 -1.26 5.12
CA LYS A 221 -9.88 0.00 5.40
C LYS A 221 -9.90 0.95 4.20
N LEU A 222 -9.26 0.59 3.07
CA LEU A 222 -9.37 1.34 1.83
C LEU A 222 -10.78 1.18 1.24
N PRO A 223 -11.39 2.26 0.73
CA PRO A 223 -12.69 2.15 0.09
C PRO A 223 -12.62 1.21 -1.10
N GLU A 224 -13.48 0.20 -1.09
CA GLU A 224 -13.59 -0.71 -2.21
C GLU A 224 -13.95 0.03 -3.50
N ARG A 225 -13.46 -0.51 -4.62
CA ARG A 225 -13.82 -0.13 -6.00
C ARG A 225 -13.15 1.12 -6.56
N ARG A 226 -11.87 1.39 -6.27
CA ARG A 226 -11.30 2.72 -6.60
C ARG A 226 -9.80 2.66 -6.94
N GLY A 227 -9.32 3.64 -7.71
CA GLY A 227 -7.91 3.86 -8.09
C GLY A 227 -6.99 4.22 -6.92
N PHE A 228 -7.09 3.50 -5.79
CA PHE A 228 -6.27 3.67 -4.57
C PHE A 228 -5.14 2.63 -4.45
N ALA A 229 -4.88 1.87 -5.51
CA ALA A 229 -3.88 0.80 -5.55
C ALA A 229 -4.06 -0.29 -4.47
N ILE A 230 -5.29 -0.70 -4.14
CA ILE A 230 -5.59 -1.71 -3.10
C ILE A 230 -4.78 -3.01 -3.30
N SER A 231 -4.61 -3.48 -4.54
CA SER A 231 -3.84 -4.69 -4.81
C SER A 231 -2.36 -4.51 -4.46
N THR A 232 -1.78 -3.37 -4.83
CA THR A 232 -0.39 -3.04 -4.54
C THR A 232 -0.19 -2.81 -3.05
N ALA A 233 -1.14 -2.16 -2.37
CA ALA A 233 -1.11 -2.05 -0.92
C ALA A 233 -1.07 -3.45 -0.26
N LEU A 234 -1.80 -4.43 -0.80
CA LEU A 234 -1.80 -5.82 -0.29
C LEU A 234 -0.45 -6.52 -0.56
N VAL A 235 0.11 -6.37 -1.77
CA VAL A 235 1.44 -6.87 -2.13
C VAL A 235 2.49 -6.30 -1.18
N CYS A 236 2.53 -4.98 -1.00
CA CYS A 236 3.47 -4.32 -0.10
C CYS A 236 3.28 -4.75 1.36
N CYS A 237 2.03 -4.95 1.80
CA CYS A 237 1.73 -5.46 3.14
C CYS A 237 2.26 -6.88 3.36
N ALA A 238 2.09 -7.77 2.37
CA ALA A 238 2.56 -9.15 2.43
C ALA A 238 4.09 -9.24 2.43
N ALA A 239 4.75 -8.44 1.57
CA ALA A 239 6.20 -8.32 1.55
C ALA A 239 6.74 -7.80 2.90
N ALA A 240 6.07 -6.80 3.46
CA ALA A 240 6.37 -6.27 4.78
C ALA A 240 6.24 -7.32 5.91
N CYS A 241 5.14 -8.07 5.95
CA CYS A 241 4.95 -9.17 6.91
C CYS A 241 6.08 -10.21 6.80
N THR A 242 6.45 -10.51 5.56
CA THR A 242 7.50 -11.48 5.24
C THR A 242 8.87 -11.03 5.74
N MET A 243 9.26 -9.78 5.49
CA MET A 243 10.52 -9.22 5.99
C MET A 243 10.60 -9.23 7.52
N VAL A 244 9.48 -8.94 8.20
CA VAL A 244 9.41 -9.06 9.66
C VAL A 244 9.53 -10.51 10.12
N ALA A 245 8.87 -11.45 9.43
CA ALA A 245 8.90 -12.88 9.78
C ALA A 245 10.30 -13.49 9.70
N VAL A 246 11.13 -13.04 8.75
CA VAL A 246 12.53 -13.49 8.60
C VAL A 246 13.52 -12.76 9.50
N GLY A 247 13.05 -11.84 10.35
CA GLY A 247 13.88 -11.14 11.33
C GLY A 247 14.54 -9.85 10.80
N ASP A 248 14.17 -9.39 9.61
CA ASP A 248 14.65 -8.13 9.01
C ASP A 248 13.56 -7.06 8.88
N GLY A 249 12.63 -7.02 9.83
CA GLY A 249 11.55 -6.03 9.88
C GLY A 249 12.01 -4.56 9.99
N ASN A 250 13.32 -4.34 10.18
CA ASN A 250 13.95 -3.02 10.27
C ASN A 250 14.73 -2.63 9.01
N PHE A 251 14.56 -3.32 7.87
CA PHE A 251 15.19 -2.94 6.60
C PHE A 251 16.72 -2.88 6.68
N ARG A 252 17.34 -3.79 7.45
CA ARG A 252 18.80 -3.85 7.59
C ARG A 252 19.44 -4.50 6.37
N THR A 253 18.73 -5.43 5.73
CA THR A 253 19.25 -6.16 4.57
C THR A 253 18.71 -5.64 3.24
N ILE A 254 17.58 -4.93 3.24
CA ILE A 254 16.98 -4.31 2.06
C ILE A 254 16.40 -2.94 2.41
N THR A 255 16.53 -1.95 1.51
CA THR A 255 15.87 -0.66 1.67
C THR A 255 14.39 -0.74 1.31
N LYS A 256 13.57 0.20 1.80
CA LYS A 256 12.15 0.27 1.44
C LYS A 256 11.95 0.47 -0.07
N GLU A 257 12.84 1.26 -0.67
CA GLU A 257 12.96 1.53 -2.10
C GLU A 257 13.18 0.23 -2.89
N ASN A 258 14.19 -0.56 -2.52
CA ASN A 258 14.50 -1.80 -3.23
C ASN A 258 13.40 -2.85 -3.04
N LEU A 259 12.79 -2.93 -1.85
CA LEU A 259 11.67 -3.85 -1.62
C LEU A 259 10.43 -3.44 -2.46
N ALA A 260 10.20 -2.14 -2.62
CA ALA A 260 9.15 -1.63 -3.51
C ALA A 260 9.41 -1.98 -4.98
N GLU A 261 10.67 -1.90 -5.43
CA GLU A 261 11.06 -2.30 -6.77
C GLU A 261 10.87 -3.79 -7.01
N LEU A 262 11.27 -4.65 -6.07
CA LEU A 262 10.99 -6.09 -6.15
C LEU A 262 9.49 -6.36 -6.23
N CYS A 263 8.69 -5.77 -5.32
CA CYS A 263 7.24 -5.88 -5.37
C CYS A 263 6.66 -5.45 -6.72
N SER A 264 7.18 -4.35 -7.29
CA SER A 264 6.80 -3.87 -8.61
C SER A 264 7.15 -4.89 -9.69
N GLN A 265 8.36 -5.45 -9.71
CA GLN A 265 8.77 -6.44 -10.71
C GLN A 265 7.87 -7.67 -10.72
N TYR A 266 7.58 -8.22 -9.54
CA TYR A 266 6.73 -9.40 -9.39
C TYR A 266 5.24 -9.09 -9.67
N GLU A 267 4.73 -7.93 -9.28
CA GLU A 267 3.36 -7.52 -9.61
C GLU A 267 3.20 -7.20 -11.11
N ASN A 268 4.28 -6.79 -11.78
CA ASN A 268 4.30 -6.39 -13.19
C ASN A 268 4.52 -7.52 -14.18
N ALA A 269 4.92 -8.72 -13.73
CA ALA A 269 5.06 -9.90 -14.59
C ALA A 269 3.79 -10.15 -15.43
N ASP A 270 2.61 -9.79 -14.92
CA ASP A 270 1.32 -9.98 -15.60
C ASP A 270 0.69 -8.70 -16.17
N LEU A 271 1.07 -7.54 -15.63
CA LEU A 271 0.29 -6.29 -15.74
C LEU A 271 1.05 -5.14 -16.42
N VAL A 272 2.39 -5.27 -16.54
CA VAL A 272 3.26 -4.33 -17.27
C VAL A 272 3.03 -2.86 -16.84
N ARG A 273 2.98 -2.59 -15.53
CA ARG A 273 2.81 -1.25 -14.96
C ARG A 273 4.17 -0.64 -14.56
N GLY A 274 4.17 0.63 -14.18
CA GLY A 274 5.34 1.25 -13.56
C GLY A 274 5.36 1.01 -12.04
N PRO A 275 6.47 1.41 -11.38
CA PRO A 275 6.68 1.17 -9.94
C PRO A 275 5.97 2.18 -9.03
N MET A 276 5.18 3.12 -9.58
CA MET A 276 4.58 4.24 -8.86
C MET A 276 3.85 3.79 -7.59
N ASP A 277 2.96 2.82 -7.74
CA ASP A 277 2.09 2.34 -6.67
C ASP A 277 2.89 1.69 -5.55
N ASN A 278 3.87 0.84 -5.89
CA ASN A 278 4.68 0.12 -4.92
C ASN A 278 5.59 1.08 -4.16
N LEU A 279 6.24 2.01 -4.87
CA LEU A 279 7.13 3.00 -4.27
C LEU A 279 6.39 3.83 -3.23
N ILE A 280 5.28 4.46 -3.59
CA ILE A 280 4.55 5.33 -2.66
C ILE A 280 4.00 4.55 -1.44
N CYS A 281 3.64 3.27 -1.60
CA CYS A 281 3.20 2.45 -0.47
C CYS A 281 4.31 2.25 0.59
N PHE A 282 5.58 2.16 0.17
CA PHE A 282 6.72 1.95 1.07
C PHE A 282 7.41 3.25 1.52
N THR A 283 7.52 4.22 0.63
CA THR A 283 8.40 5.39 0.81
C THR A 283 7.66 6.67 1.18
N ALA A 284 6.33 6.66 1.25
CA ALA A 284 5.58 7.81 1.73
C ALA A 284 6.08 8.24 3.12
N ARG A 285 6.54 9.48 3.19
CA ARG A 285 7.06 10.13 4.39
C ARG A 285 6.28 11.40 4.65
N GLN A 286 6.25 11.80 5.90
CA GLN A 286 5.85 13.14 6.28
C GLN A 286 7.01 14.08 5.97
N GLY A 287 7.01 14.70 4.78
CA GLY A 287 7.87 15.82 4.42
C GLY A 287 9.39 15.59 4.43
N ALA A 288 9.94 14.64 3.67
CA ALA A 288 11.39 14.58 3.39
C ALA A 288 11.99 13.20 2.97
N PHE A 289 12.72 13.15 1.84
CA PHE A 289 13.28 12.05 0.99
C PHE A 289 14.53 11.24 1.45
N ASN A 290 14.79 10.05 0.83
CA ASN A 290 16.03 9.55 0.10
C ASN A 290 16.14 7.98 0.07
N PRO A 291 16.72 7.23 -0.94
CA PRO A 291 17.21 7.51 -2.32
C PRO A 291 16.68 6.52 -3.42
N LEU A 292 15.71 6.98 -4.21
CA LEU A 292 15.33 6.64 -5.60
C LEU A 292 14.59 7.91 -6.01
N ARG A 293 14.93 8.70 -7.04
CA ARG A 293 14.45 10.11 -7.23
C ARG A 293 12.95 10.32 -6.84
N LEU A 294 12.68 10.59 -5.56
CA LEU A 294 11.36 10.84 -4.98
C LEU A 294 11.51 12.20 -4.34
N ASP A 295 11.34 13.24 -5.14
CA ASP A 295 11.42 14.59 -4.59
C ASP A 295 10.12 14.88 -3.84
N ASP A 296 10.21 15.08 -2.53
CA ASP A 296 9.07 15.49 -1.73
C ASP A 296 8.51 16.82 -2.22
N VAL A 297 7.20 16.82 -2.45
CA VAL A 297 6.47 18.02 -2.84
C VAL A 297 5.61 18.45 -1.66
N THR A 298 6.04 19.51 -0.99
CA THR A 298 5.27 20.09 0.11
C THR A 298 4.07 20.85 -0.43
N LEU A 299 2.87 20.44 -0.04
CA LEU A 299 1.65 21.16 -0.38
C LEU A 299 1.58 22.49 0.37
N PRO A 300 1.02 23.55 -0.25
CA PRO A 300 0.73 24.78 0.48
C PRO A 300 -0.08 24.49 1.77
N PRO A 301 0.17 25.17 2.90
CA PRO A 301 -0.43 24.82 4.20
C PRO A 301 -1.96 24.76 4.21
N ASN A 302 -2.60 25.56 3.34
CA ASN A 302 -4.04 25.66 3.21
C ASN A 302 -4.60 24.86 2.03
N ALA A 303 -3.79 24.09 1.32
CA ALA A 303 -4.25 23.25 0.22
C ALA A 303 -4.73 21.89 0.76
N ARG A 304 -5.85 21.41 0.23
CA ARG A 304 -6.39 20.07 0.52
C ARG A 304 -6.80 19.40 -0.78
N PHE A 305 -6.57 18.09 -0.86
CA PHE A 305 -7.12 17.26 -1.92
C PHE A 305 -8.43 16.63 -1.45
N LEU A 306 -9.48 16.83 -2.25
CA LEU A 306 -10.72 16.08 -2.13
C LEU A 306 -10.77 15.03 -3.22
N VAL A 307 -11.07 13.79 -2.83
CA VAL A 307 -11.23 12.67 -3.75
C VAL A 307 -12.71 12.31 -3.83
N PHE A 308 -13.28 12.43 -5.03
CA PHE A 308 -14.66 12.03 -5.35
C PHE A 308 -14.64 10.71 -6.13
N HIS A 309 -15.65 9.88 -5.96
CA HIS A 309 -15.84 8.67 -6.76
C HIS A 309 -17.04 8.82 -7.70
N CYS A 310 -16.88 8.44 -8.96
CA CYS A 310 -17.88 8.65 -10.02
C CYS A 310 -19.02 7.61 -10.03
N GLY A 311 -18.99 6.63 -9.12
CA GLY A 311 -20.01 5.59 -9.01
C GLY A 311 -19.87 4.45 -10.03
N LEU A 312 -19.02 4.60 -11.06
CA LEU A 312 -18.81 3.58 -12.08
C LEU A 312 -17.81 2.53 -11.62
N GLN A 313 -18.16 1.27 -11.83
CA GLN A 313 -17.30 0.14 -11.51
C GLN A 313 -16.32 -0.13 -12.65
N SER A 314 -15.03 -0.03 -12.35
CA SER A 314 -13.98 -0.61 -13.19
C SER A 314 -13.65 -2.00 -12.67
N THR A 315 -13.96 -3.05 -13.43
CA THR A 315 -13.42 -4.38 -13.14
C THR A 315 -11.98 -4.43 -13.66
N LYS A 316 -11.00 -4.53 -12.75
CA LYS A 316 -9.56 -4.62 -13.08
C LYS A 316 -9.29 -5.66 -14.18
N ASN A 317 -9.95 -6.81 -14.11
CA ASN A 317 -9.84 -7.88 -15.11
C ASN A 317 -10.34 -7.46 -16.51
N ALA A 318 -11.40 -6.66 -16.61
CA ALA A 318 -11.87 -6.14 -17.90
C ALA A 318 -11.00 -4.98 -18.42
N MET A 319 -10.33 -4.25 -17.51
CA MET A 319 -9.42 -3.16 -17.87
C MET A 319 -8.01 -3.61 -18.21
N PHE A 320 -7.54 -4.77 -17.74
CA PHE A 320 -6.18 -5.25 -18.00
C PHE A 320 -5.85 -5.36 -19.50
N PRO A 321 -6.74 -5.84 -20.39
CA PRO A 321 -6.49 -5.79 -21.82
C PRO A 321 -6.29 -4.36 -22.36
N LEU A 322 -7.11 -3.40 -21.91
CA LEU A 322 -7.02 -2.01 -22.33
C LEU A 322 -5.75 -1.33 -21.79
N PHE A 323 -5.38 -1.62 -20.55
CA PHE A 323 -4.14 -1.13 -19.95
C PHE A 323 -2.92 -1.70 -20.68
N ARG A 324 -2.85 -3.02 -20.88
CA ARG A 324 -1.77 -3.68 -21.63
C ARG A 324 -1.65 -3.16 -23.06
N LYS A 325 -2.80 -2.88 -23.71
CA LYS A 325 -2.83 -2.25 -25.04
C LYS A 325 -2.13 -0.90 -25.03
N ARG A 326 -2.43 -0.01 -24.08
CA ARG A 326 -1.78 1.31 -23.96
C ARG A 326 -0.28 1.20 -23.73
N VAL A 327 0.15 0.30 -22.85
CA VAL A 327 1.59 0.06 -22.62
C VAL A 327 2.28 -0.43 -23.89
N THR A 328 1.63 -1.33 -24.64
CA THR A 328 2.15 -1.85 -25.90
C THR A 328 2.25 -0.75 -26.96
N GLU A 329 1.22 0.08 -27.09
CA GLU A 329 1.22 1.22 -28.01
C GLU A 329 2.36 2.20 -27.69
N CYS A 330 2.57 2.56 -26.41
CA CYS A 330 3.67 3.41 -25.99
C CYS A 330 5.04 2.80 -26.33
N ARG A 331 5.22 1.50 -26.08
CA ARG A 331 6.48 0.78 -26.40
C ARG A 331 6.73 0.71 -27.92
N LEU A 332 5.68 0.54 -28.72
CA LEU A 332 5.79 0.52 -30.17
C LEU A 332 6.10 1.91 -30.73
N ALA A 333 5.54 2.97 -30.14
CA ALA A 333 5.79 4.35 -30.57
C ALA A 333 7.24 4.82 -30.34
N THR A 334 7.99 4.15 -29.44
CA THR A 334 9.40 4.47 -29.14
C THR A 334 10.42 3.65 -29.93
N LYS A 335 9.97 2.72 -30.79
CA LYS A 335 10.83 1.88 -31.64
C LYS A 335 10.91 2.44 -33.05
#